data_AF-A0A844U1H4-F1
#
_entry.id   AF-A0A844U1H4-F1
#
_cell.length_a   1.000
_cell.length_b   1.000
_cell.length_c   1.000
_cell.angle_alpha   90.00
_cell.angle_beta   90.00
_cell.angle_gamma   90.00
#
_symmetry.space_group_name_H-M   'P 1'
#
loop_
_entity.id
_entity.type
_entity.pdbx_description
1 polymer ?
#
loop_
_entity_poly.entity_id
_entity_poly.type
_entity_poly.pdbx_seq_one_letter_code
_entity_poly.pdbx_strand_id
1 'polypeptide(L)'
;MTTFTILFDKSNLSNKGFEIQSANKDFVHWDMAQKDFFDRYHDLLIQEGTHEVKIQAPVRIGKLVFHDFFISDKFSINSYKPISSFYTQCHTLDSKALLAELIRLFESQGGIPKNSYYGKETNDFVVSTIGTMQITAPDILYADKKLEMVKIVMQYGDLKIVLSRESYTGGSFVNVVFWNSKNISYFFKEDYKKYMQASQHIILNEEKLSLASCGSLDVETYLHKIELELNNDVMIWRDDVNACIGFIGQNQIHILDWNEISFFSITNIDDGRIGYYSELKVHFSIKNRDPMCLLSYSGSPGKVDFFDDKMDILVNIFKKEICHKGYLT
;
A
#
# COMPACT_ATOMS: atom_id res chain seq x y z
N MET A 1 28.22 12.67 -8.73
CA MET A 1 27.95 11.23 -8.90
C MET A 1 26.76 11.09 -9.80
N THR A 2 26.84 10.29 -10.85
CA THR A 2 25.75 10.18 -11.83
C THR A 2 24.74 9.16 -11.32
N THR A 3 23.59 9.60 -10.83
CA THR A 3 22.63 8.71 -10.17
C THR A 3 21.84 7.83 -11.16
N PHE A 4 21.78 8.23 -12.44
CA PHE A 4 21.19 7.42 -13.51
C PHE A 4 21.87 7.67 -14.86
N THR A 5 21.75 6.71 -15.77
CA THR A 5 22.17 6.87 -17.17
C THR A 5 21.01 6.63 -18.12
N ILE A 6 21.08 7.22 -19.31
CA ILE A 6 20.05 7.12 -20.35
C ILE A 6 20.59 6.23 -21.47
N LEU A 7 19.84 5.19 -21.81
CA LEU A 7 20.14 4.32 -22.94
C LEU A 7 19.57 4.89 -24.25
N PHE A 8 20.32 4.74 -25.33
CA PHE A 8 19.92 5.20 -26.68
C PHE A 8 19.03 4.22 -27.45
N ASP A 9 18.66 3.10 -26.84
CA ASP A 9 17.86 2.08 -27.52
C ASP A 9 16.37 2.44 -27.60
N LYS A 10 15.60 1.62 -28.33
CA LYS A 10 14.15 1.81 -28.54
C LYS A 10 13.30 1.25 -27.39
N SER A 11 13.88 0.94 -26.23
CA SER A 11 13.09 0.43 -25.10
C SER A 11 12.16 1.50 -24.53
N ASN A 12 10.97 1.07 -24.12
CA ASN A 12 9.99 1.93 -23.47
C ASN A 12 9.88 1.53 -21.99
N LEU A 13 9.22 2.40 -21.21
CA LEU A 13 8.87 2.09 -19.83
C LEU A 13 8.10 0.77 -19.78
N SER A 14 8.44 -0.11 -18.84
CA SER A 14 7.77 -1.39 -18.65
C SER A 14 6.81 -1.31 -17.47
N ASN A 15 5.51 -1.51 -17.72
CA ASN A 15 4.50 -1.66 -16.66
C ASN A 15 4.53 -3.07 -16.05
N LYS A 16 5.47 -3.93 -16.46
CA LYS A 16 5.58 -5.32 -16.01
C LYS A 16 6.68 -5.52 -14.99
N GLY A 17 7.72 -4.68 -14.98
CA GLY A 17 8.85 -4.91 -14.10
C GLY A 17 10.06 -4.03 -14.41
N PHE A 18 11.20 -4.42 -13.83
CA PHE A 18 12.50 -3.81 -14.02
C PHE A 18 13.56 -4.88 -14.32
N GLU A 19 14.69 -4.47 -14.89
CA GLU A 19 15.81 -5.37 -15.20
C GLU A 19 16.99 -5.05 -14.28
N ILE A 20 17.45 -6.04 -13.51
CA ILE A 20 18.66 -5.94 -12.70
C ILE A 20 19.88 -6.14 -13.61
N GLN A 21 20.73 -5.13 -13.75
CA GLN A 21 21.93 -5.12 -14.58
C GLN A 21 23.12 -5.79 -13.88
N SER A 22 22.94 -7.00 -13.33
CA SER A 22 24.03 -7.79 -12.76
C SER A 22 24.83 -8.52 -13.86
N ALA A 23 25.85 -9.30 -13.48
CA ALA A 23 26.59 -10.16 -14.42
C ALA A 23 25.64 -11.09 -15.21
N ASN A 24 24.60 -11.60 -14.54
CA ASN A 24 23.48 -12.29 -15.17
C ASN A 24 22.28 -11.35 -15.14
N LYS A 25 22.01 -10.69 -16.28
CA LYS A 25 20.85 -9.78 -16.36
C LYS A 25 19.57 -10.57 -16.15
N ASP A 26 18.70 -10.02 -15.32
CA ASP A 26 17.48 -10.69 -14.92
C ASP A 26 16.32 -9.69 -14.85
N PHE A 27 15.14 -10.14 -15.27
CA PHE A 27 13.94 -9.33 -15.27
C PHE A 27 13.07 -9.68 -14.07
N VAL A 28 12.79 -8.69 -13.25
CA VAL A 28 11.94 -8.79 -12.07
C VAL A 28 10.56 -8.27 -12.42
N HIS A 29 9.55 -9.14 -12.38
CA HIS A 29 8.17 -8.71 -12.53
C HIS A 29 7.70 -7.95 -11.30
N TRP A 30 6.88 -6.91 -11.46
CA TRP A 30 6.31 -6.16 -10.32
C TRP A 30 5.44 -7.05 -9.40
N ASP A 31 4.96 -8.17 -9.93
CA ASP A 31 4.13 -9.16 -9.21
C ASP A 31 4.95 -10.26 -8.51
N MET A 32 6.29 -10.17 -8.54
CA MET A 32 7.15 -11.12 -7.85
C MET A 32 6.95 -10.99 -6.34
N ALA A 33 6.64 -12.09 -5.66
CA ALA A 33 6.52 -12.13 -4.21
C ALA A 33 7.84 -11.72 -3.54
N GLN A 34 7.75 -11.01 -2.41
CA GLN A 34 8.88 -10.58 -1.59
C GLN A 34 9.76 -11.77 -1.24
N LYS A 35 9.17 -12.88 -0.76
CA LYS A 35 9.91 -14.10 -0.46
C LYS A 35 10.73 -14.58 -1.67
N ASP A 36 10.11 -14.70 -2.83
CA ASP A 36 10.81 -15.15 -4.04
C ASP A 36 11.89 -14.15 -4.48
N PHE A 37 11.62 -12.85 -4.34
CA PHE A 37 12.59 -11.80 -4.62
C PHE A 37 13.80 -11.88 -3.69
N PHE A 38 13.58 -11.92 -2.38
CA PHE A 38 14.66 -12.01 -1.38
C PHE A 38 15.42 -13.33 -1.50
N ASP A 39 14.74 -14.46 -1.71
CA ASP A 39 15.40 -15.76 -1.90
C ASP A 39 16.27 -15.76 -3.18
N ARG A 40 15.75 -15.22 -4.29
CA ARG A 40 16.45 -15.22 -5.58
C ARG A 40 17.61 -14.24 -5.63
N TYR A 41 17.46 -13.06 -5.02
CA TYR A 41 18.41 -11.96 -5.15
C TYR A 41 19.19 -11.67 -3.87
N HIS A 42 19.14 -12.49 -2.83
CA HIS A 42 19.80 -12.26 -1.53
C HIS A 42 21.25 -11.75 -1.65
N ASP A 43 22.05 -12.32 -2.55
CA ASP A 43 23.45 -11.93 -2.78
C ASP A 43 23.65 -10.52 -3.37
N LEU A 44 22.58 -9.92 -3.92
CA LEU A 44 22.58 -8.58 -4.50
C LEU A 44 21.89 -7.56 -3.59
N LEU A 45 21.50 -7.94 -2.36
CA LEU A 45 20.73 -7.10 -1.45
C LEU A 45 21.56 -6.73 -0.22
N ILE A 46 21.62 -5.44 0.09
CA ILE A 46 22.23 -4.92 1.31
C ILE A 46 21.15 -4.20 2.13
N GLN A 47 21.05 -4.57 3.40
CA GLN A 47 20.26 -3.83 4.39
C GLN A 47 20.96 -2.49 4.70
N GLU A 48 20.30 -1.38 4.43
CA GLU A 48 20.73 -0.04 4.84
C GLU A 48 19.73 0.50 5.89
N GLY A 49 20.21 0.70 7.12
CA GLY A 49 19.32 1.10 8.22
C GLY A 49 18.25 0.07 8.57
N THR A 50 17.18 0.51 9.22
CA THR A 50 16.16 -0.38 9.83
C THR A 50 15.11 -0.89 8.84
N HIS A 51 14.86 -0.16 7.75
CA HIS A 51 13.75 -0.43 6.84
C HIS A 51 14.07 -0.25 5.36
N GLU A 52 15.34 -0.07 4.98
CA GLU A 52 15.74 0.13 3.59
C GLU A 52 16.61 -1.04 3.13
N VAL A 53 16.33 -1.56 1.95
CA VAL A 53 17.17 -2.58 1.30
C VAL A 53 17.60 -2.03 -0.05
N LYS A 54 18.91 -1.98 -0.25
CA LYS A 54 19.54 -1.56 -1.49
C LYS A 54 19.78 -2.76 -2.40
N ILE A 55 19.44 -2.62 -3.68
CA ILE A 55 19.89 -3.51 -4.75
C ILE A 55 21.28 -3.04 -5.19
N GLN A 56 22.30 -3.87 -5.01
CA GLN A 56 23.70 -3.51 -5.29
C GLN A 56 24.02 -3.35 -6.77
N ALA A 57 23.26 -4.01 -7.64
CA ALA A 57 23.42 -3.90 -9.09
C ALA A 57 22.53 -2.77 -9.65
N PRO A 58 22.96 -2.08 -10.73
CA PRO A 58 22.14 -1.05 -11.36
C PRO A 58 20.80 -1.62 -11.83
N VAL A 59 19.73 -0.83 -11.71
CA VAL A 59 18.37 -1.22 -12.08
C VAL A 59 17.92 -0.43 -13.29
N ARG A 60 17.52 -1.14 -14.34
CA ARG A 60 16.98 -0.54 -15.57
C ARG A 60 15.46 -0.55 -15.57
N ILE A 61 14.88 0.60 -15.83
CA ILE A 61 13.45 0.81 -16.07
C ILE A 61 13.30 1.61 -17.36
N GLY A 62 12.86 0.93 -18.43
CA GLY A 62 12.85 1.50 -19.78
C GLY A 62 14.24 1.93 -20.24
N LYS A 63 14.40 3.22 -20.57
CA LYS A 63 15.68 3.83 -20.99
C LYS A 63 16.55 4.30 -19.83
N LEU A 64 16.03 4.29 -18.60
CA LEU A 64 16.76 4.79 -17.43
C LEU A 64 17.44 3.63 -16.71
N VAL A 65 18.71 3.79 -16.38
CA VAL A 65 19.47 2.87 -15.52
C VAL A 65 19.87 3.60 -14.26
N PHE A 66 19.23 3.26 -13.14
CA PHE A 66 19.48 3.81 -11.81
C PHE A 66 20.60 3.03 -11.12
N HIS A 67 21.52 3.74 -10.49
CA HIS A 67 22.70 3.13 -9.84
C HIS A 67 22.49 2.91 -8.34
N ASP A 68 21.52 3.61 -7.77
CA ASP A 68 21.10 3.49 -6.38
C ASP A 68 19.60 3.21 -6.36
N PHE A 69 19.22 1.96 -6.14
CA PHE A 69 17.81 1.55 -6.17
C PHE A 69 17.47 0.77 -4.90
N PHE A 70 16.40 1.20 -4.25
CA PHE A 70 16.05 0.76 -2.91
C PHE A 70 14.60 0.30 -2.85
N ILE A 71 14.32 -0.57 -1.88
CA ILE A 71 12.98 -0.97 -1.48
C ILE A 71 12.54 -0.03 -0.34
N SER A 72 11.40 0.67 -0.51
CA SER A 72 10.89 1.68 0.45
C SER A 72 9.81 1.17 1.40
N ASP A 73 9.34 -0.06 1.24
CA ASP A 73 8.29 -0.61 2.11
C ASP A 73 8.82 -1.22 3.39
N LYS A 74 7.95 -1.30 4.41
CA LYS A 74 8.11 -2.32 5.45
C LYS A 74 7.96 -3.70 4.81
N PHE A 75 9.08 -4.30 4.41
CA PHE A 75 9.10 -5.64 3.83
C PHE A 75 9.09 -6.70 4.93
N SER A 76 8.51 -7.85 4.60
CA SER A 76 8.63 -9.07 5.39
C SER A 76 9.21 -10.13 4.47
N ILE A 77 10.43 -10.57 4.77
CA ILE A 77 11.21 -11.50 3.92
C ILE A 77 10.45 -12.80 3.66
N ASN A 78 9.51 -13.18 4.54
CA ASN A 78 8.70 -14.39 4.40
C ASN A 78 7.31 -14.13 3.78
N SER A 79 7.12 -12.97 3.16
CA SER A 79 5.83 -12.55 2.63
C SER A 79 5.64 -12.97 1.19
N TYR A 80 4.45 -13.52 0.88
CA TYR A 80 4.00 -13.77 -0.49
C TYR A 80 3.45 -12.52 -1.19
N LYS A 81 3.53 -11.36 -0.52
CA LYS A 81 3.23 -10.04 -1.07
C LYS A 81 4.33 -9.62 -2.02
N PRO A 82 4.01 -9.06 -3.19
CA PRO A 82 4.98 -8.31 -3.95
C PRO A 82 5.45 -7.05 -3.24
N ILE A 83 6.53 -6.48 -3.75
CA ILE A 83 7.06 -5.22 -3.27
C ILE A 83 6.21 -4.10 -3.89
N SER A 84 5.58 -3.28 -3.05
CA SER A 84 4.67 -2.21 -3.48
C SER A 84 5.41 -0.93 -3.84
N SER A 85 6.58 -0.67 -3.25
CA SER A 85 7.33 0.54 -3.49
C SER A 85 8.84 0.33 -3.58
N PHE A 86 9.41 1.01 -4.58
CA PHE A 86 10.84 1.16 -4.77
C PHE A 86 11.17 2.64 -4.93
N TYR A 87 12.39 3.03 -4.61
CA TYR A 87 12.84 4.40 -4.79
C TYR A 87 14.31 4.53 -5.16
N THR A 88 14.65 5.69 -5.69
CA THR A 88 16.02 6.13 -6.01
C THR A 88 16.12 7.63 -5.75
N GLN A 89 17.28 8.07 -5.24
CA GLN A 89 17.55 9.47 -4.94
C GLN A 89 18.50 10.06 -5.98
N CYS A 90 17.98 10.85 -6.93
CA CYS A 90 18.79 11.44 -7.99
C CYS A 90 19.41 12.77 -7.54
N HIS A 91 20.65 12.73 -7.05
CA HIS A 91 21.39 13.90 -6.56
C HIS A 91 21.85 14.82 -7.70
N THR A 92 21.75 16.14 -7.47
CA THR A 92 22.13 17.16 -8.44
C THR A 92 22.44 18.51 -7.78
N LEU A 93 23.08 19.40 -8.51
CA LEU A 93 23.23 20.81 -8.13
C LEU A 93 22.01 21.66 -8.53
N ASP A 94 21.23 21.19 -9.51
CA ASP A 94 19.99 21.83 -9.97
C ASP A 94 18.85 20.81 -10.03
N SER A 95 18.15 20.66 -8.90
CA SER A 95 17.02 19.74 -8.75
C SER A 95 15.80 20.17 -9.57
N LYS A 96 15.71 21.44 -9.97
CA LYS A 96 14.63 21.94 -10.83
C LYS A 96 14.84 21.50 -12.27
N ALA A 97 16.05 21.68 -12.81
CA ALA A 97 16.40 21.21 -14.15
C ALA A 97 16.28 19.68 -14.25
N LEU A 98 16.77 18.97 -13.24
CA LEU A 98 16.67 17.51 -13.19
C LEU A 98 15.21 17.03 -13.15
N LEU A 99 14.35 17.65 -12.33
CA LEU A 99 12.93 17.30 -12.28
C LEU A 99 12.29 17.44 -13.67
N ALA A 100 12.55 18.56 -14.36
CA ALA A 100 12.03 18.80 -15.70
C ALA A 100 12.55 17.78 -16.73
N GLU A 101 13.83 17.39 -16.62
CA GLU A 101 14.42 16.36 -17.47
C GLU A 101 13.78 14.99 -17.24
N LEU A 102 13.61 14.57 -15.98
CA LEU A 102 12.98 13.29 -15.63
C LEU A 102 11.55 13.22 -16.14
N ILE A 103 10.75 14.28 -15.97
CA ILE A 103 9.39 14.37 -16.54
C ILE A 103 9.42 14.12 -18.05
N ARG A 104 10.27 14.86 -18.78
CA ARG A 104 10.39 14.73 -20.24
C ARG A 104 10.80 13.32 -20.65
N LEU A 105 11.73 12.70 -19.92
CA LEU A 105 12.21 11.35 -20.20
C LEU A 105 11.09 10.32 -19.98
N PHE A 106 10.34 10.43 -18.88
CA PHE A 106 9.22 9.54 -18.61
C PHE A 106 8.07 9.71 -19.62
N GLU A 107 7.72 10.96 -19.99
CA GLU A 107 6.72 11.25 -21.03
C GLU A 107 7.12 10.67 -22.40
N SER A 108 8.40 10.80 -22.77
CA SER A 108 8.92 10.31 -24.07
C SER A 108 8.90 8.79 -24.22
N GLN A 109 8.70 8.06 -23.13
CA GLN A 109 8.72 6.59 -23.08
C GLN A 109 7.32 5.95 -23.21
N GLY A 110 6.29 6.74 -23.53
CA GLY A 110 5.12 6.22 -24.23
C GLY A 110 3.91 5.80 -23.39
N GLY A 111 3.71 6.34 -22.19
CA GLY A 111 2.39 6.13 -21.55
C GLY A 111 2.03 6.94 -20.32
N ILE A 112 2.66 8.08 -20.11
CA ILE A 112 2.16 9.05 -19.14
C ILE A 112 1.35 10.08 -19.93
N PRO A 113 0.03 10.18 -19.74
CA PRO A 113 -0.78 11.14 -20.47
C PRO A 113 -0.26 12.55 -20.25
N LYS A 114 -0.06 13.29 -21.33
CA LYS A 114 0.24 14.73 -21.26
C LYS A 114 -0.88 15.39 -20.44
N ASN A 115 -0.54 16.10 -19.36
CA ASN A 115 -1.48 16.69 -18.39
C ASN A 115 -2.09 15.77 -17.33
N SER A 116 -1.56 14.58 -17.06
CA SER A 116 -1.99 13.73 -15.93
C SER A 116 -1.42 14.16 -14.56
N TYR A 117 -1.07 15.44 -14.41
CA TYR A 117 -0.44 15.98 -13.20
C TYR A 117 -1.48 16.14 -12.09
N TYR A 118 -1.32 15.39 -11.00
CA TYR A 118 -2.03 15.64 -9.74
C TYR A 118 -1.19 16.59 -8.88
N GLY A 119 -1.61 17.86 -8.86
CA GLY A 119 -1.18 18.86 -7.87
C GLY A 119 0.15 19.55 -8.16
N LYS A 120 0.12 20.89 -8.22
CA LYS A 120 1.26 21.72 -7.80
C LYS A 120 1.04 21.96 -6.31
N GLU A 121 1.66 21.18 -5.44
CA GLU A 121 1.66 21.49 -4.00
C GLU A 121 2.55 22.71 -3.78
N THR A 122 2.01 23.91 -4.06
CA THR A 122 2.65 25.17 -3.74
C THR A 122 2.51 25.43 -2.25
N ASN A 123 3.63 25.45 -1.52
CA ASN A 123 3.93 26.20 -0.28
C ASN A 123 2.90 26.28 0.88
N ASP A 124 1.72 25.69 0.78
CA ASP A 124 0.63 25.77 1.76
C ASP A 124 0.23 24.37 2.24
N PHE A 125 1.20 23.47 2.41
CA PHE A 125 1.10 22.55 3.54
C PHE A 125 1.24 23.39 4.80
N VAL A 126 0.10 23.92 5.25
CA VAL A 126 -0.28 23.66 6.63
C VAL A 126 -0.17 22.16 6.78
N VAL A 127 0.97 21.72 7.29
CA VAL A 127 1.11 20.48 8.02
C VAL A 127 -0.13 20.42 8.91
N SER A 128 -1.12 19.63 8.53
CA SER A 128 -1.99 19.08 9.56
C SER A 128 -1.04 18.24 10.39
N THR A 129 -0.73 18.81 11.54
CA THR A 129 0.17 18.29 12.55
C THR A 129 -0.38 16.94 13.00
N ILE A 130 -0.03 15.87 12.29
CA ILE A 130 0.21 14.59 12.95
C ILE A 130 1.70 14.62 13.32
N GLY A 131 2.03 15.51 14.26
CA GLY A 131 3.37 15.71 14.81
C GLY A 131 4.27 16.66 14.01
N THR A 132 4.65 17.77 14.64
CA THR A 132 5.91 18.45 14.35
C THR A 132 7.05 17.48 14.71
N MET A 133 7.74 16.90 13.74
CA MET A 133 9.03 16.27 14.00
C MET A 133 10.08 17.38 14.02
N GLN A 134 10.33 17.95 15.19
CA GLN A 134 11.61 18.61 15.45
C GLN A 134 12.68 17.52 15.38
N ILE A 135 13.47 17.51 14.30
CA ILE A 135 14.75 16.80 14.33
C ILE A 135 15.68 17.67 15.17
N THR A 136 15.65 17.47 16.48
CA THR A 136 16.73 17.94 17.35
C THR A 136 17.88 16.94 17.21
N ALA A 137 18.63 17.05 16.13
CA ALA A 137 20.00 16.54 16.15
C ALA A 137 20.75 17.41 17.18
N PRO A 138 21.51 16.86 18.14
CA PRO A 138 22.07 17.62 19.25
C PRO A 138 22.96 18.81 18.87
N ASP A 139 23.34 18.97 17.60
CA ASP A 139 24.28 20.01 17.16
C ASP A 139 23.95 20.69 15.81
N ILE A 140 22.73 20.56 15.24
CA ILE A 140 22.43 21.23 13.95
C ILE A 140 21.04 21.88 13.95
N LEU A 141 21.02 23.18 14.21
CA LEU A 141 19.87 24.07 13.99
C LEU A 141 19.63 24.25 12.48
N TYR A 142 18.66 23.52 11.92
CA TYR A 142 18.09 23.85 10.60
C TYR A 142 17.04 24.96 10.75
N ALA A 143 17.49 26.17 11.08
CA ALA A 143 16.65 27.36 11.03
C ALA A 143 16.70 27.98 9.62
N ASP A 144 15.52 28.31 9.08
CA ASP A 144 15.31 29.26 7.97
C ASP A 144 15.65 28.83 6.52
N LYS A 145 15.32 27.61 6.10
CA LYS A 145 15.23 27.31 4.66
C LYS A 145 13.83 26.87 4.24
N LYS A 146 13.23 27.66 3.34
CA LYS A 146 12.01 27.31 2.59
C LYS A 146 12.25 25.99 1.85
N LEU A 147 11.68 24.92 2.37
CA LEU A 147 11.56 23.64 1.66
C LEU A 147 10.50 23.83 0.56
N GLU A 148 10.94 24.01 -0.68
CA GLU A 148 10.05 24.03 -1.84
C GLU A 148 9.90 22.58 -2.36
N MET A 149 8.99 21.83 -1.73
CA MET A 149 8.65 20.48 -2.16
C MET A 149 7.75 20.54 -3.39
N VAL A 150 8.22 20.01 -4.51
CA VAL A 150 7.39 19.81 -5.71
C VAL A 150 7.21 18.33 -5.89
N LYS A 151 5.96 17.86 -5.75
CA LYS A 151 5.56 16.47 -5.97
C LYS A 151 4.79 16.36 -7.27
N ILE A 152 5.16 15.40 -8.12
CA ILE A 152 4.49 15.10 -9.38
C ILE A 152 4.21 13.62 -9.41
N VAL A 153 2.94 13.25 -9.56
CA VAL A 153 2.50 11.86 -9.70
C VAL A 153 2.16 11.60 -11.17
N MET A 154 2.74 10.54 -11.72
CA MET A 154 2.54 10.08 -13.09
C MET A 154 2.03 8.63 -13.04
N GLN A 155 1.02 8.28 -13.86
CA GLN A 155 0.48 6.93 -13.94
C GLN A 155 0.83 6.30 -15.29
N TYR A 156 1.31 5.06 -15.28
CA TYR A 156 1.54 4.23 -16.46
C TYR A 156 1.04 2.78 -16.23
N GLY A 157 -0.14 2.44 -16.77
CA GLY A 157 -0.80 1.18 -16.43
C GLY A 157 -1.03 1.11 -14.93
N ASP A 158 -0.48 0.09 -14.28
CA ASP A 158 -0.53 -0.11 -12.83
C ASP A 158 0.72 0.41 -12.10
N LEU A 159 1.59 1.16 -12.79
CA LEU A 159 2.78 1.75 -12.16
C LEU A 159 2.54 3.25 -11.95
N LYS A 160 2.59 3.68 -10.68
CA LYS A 160 2.65 5.08 -10.27
C LYS A 160 4.11 5.48 -10.12
N ILE A 161 4.49 6.60 -10.74
CA ILE A 161 5.82 7.20 -10.58
C ILE A 161 5.64 8.55 -9.90
N VAL A 162 6.26 8.71 -8.75
CA VAL A 162 6.23 9.95 -7.97
C VAL A 162 7.60 10.60 -8.04
N LEU A 163 7.64 11.83 -8.52
CA LEU A 163 8.84 12.67 -8.50
C LEU A 163 8.67 13.71 -7.40
N SER A 164 9.57 13.70 -6.41
CA SER A 164 9.58 14.69 -5.33
C SER A 164 10.92 15.41 -5.32
N ARG A 165 10.89 16.74 -5.43
CA ARG A 165 12.10 17.57 -5.40
C ARG A 165 12.35 18.07 -3.99
N GLU A 166 13.58 17.88 -3.50
CA GLU A 166 14.02 18.39 -2.20
C GLU A 166 15.35 19.16 -2.35
N SER A 167 15.45 20.28 -1.62
CA SER A 167 16.63 21.15 -1.63
C SER A 167 16.94 21.61 -0.21
N TYR A 168 18.18 21.42 0.24
CA TYR A 168 18.65 21.81 1.57
C TYR A 168 20.09 22.37 1.52
N THR A 169 20.59 22.88 2.66
CA THR A 169 21.99 23.34 2.75
C THR A 169 22.93 22.15 2.62
N GLY A 170 23.63 22.05 1.49
CA GLY A 170 24.60 20.97 1.25
C GLY A 170 24.20 19.98 0.16
N GLY A 171 23.00 20.09 -0.40
CA GLY A 171 22.60 19.23 -1.52
C GLY A 171 21.19 19.49 -2.04
N SER A 172 20.95 19.05 -3.26
CA SER A 172 19.60 18.96 -3.83
C SER A 172 19.44 17.62 -4.53
N PHE A 173 18.25 17.04 -4.49
CA PHE A 173 17.96 15.80 -5.18
C PHE A 173 16.52 15.76 -5.67
N VAL A 174 16.26 14.83 -6.59
CA VAL A 174 14.92 14.42 -6.98
C VAL A 174 14.73 12.97 -6.55
N ASN A 175 13.83 12.75 -5.61
CA ASN A 175 13.34 11.42 -5.26
C ASN A 175 12.44 10.92 -6.39
N VAL A 176 12.75 9.73 -6.89
CA VAL A 176 11.90 9.01 -7.84
C VAL A 176 11.40 7.77 -7.12
N VAL A 177 10.09 7.69 -6.91
CA VAL A 177 9.44 6.56 -6.27
C VAL A 177 8.61 5.84 -7.31
N PHE A 178 8.80 4.54 -7.42
CA PHE A 178 8.05 3.62 -8.25
C PHE A 178 7.09 2.88 -7.33
N TRP A 179 5.82 3.21 -7.42
CA TRP A 179 4.74 2.54 -6.74
C TRP A 179 4.07 1.57 -7.68
N ASN A 180 4.20 0.28 -7.39
CA ASN A 180 3.38 -0.73 -8.02
C ASN A 180 1.96 -0.58 -7.47
N SER A 181 1.11 0.09 -8.24
CA SER A 181 -0.30 0.23 -7.95
C SER A 181 -1.11 -0.98 -8.39
N LYS A 182 -0.47 -2.08 -8.85
CA LYS A 182 -1.14 -3.39 -8.81
C LYS A 182 -1.41 -3.68 -7.36
N ASN A 183 -2.64 -3.37 -7.02
CA ASN A 183 -3.14 -3.46 -5.70
C ASN A 183 -3.25 -4.93 -5.37
N ILE A 184 -2.26 -5.42 -4.63
CA ILE A 184 -2.36 -6.77 -4.06
C ILE A 184 -3.13 -6.59 -2.76
N SER A 185 -4.39 -6.20 -2.96
CA SER A 185 -5.47 -6.70 -2.13
C SER A 185 -5.27 -8.21 -2.12
N TYR A 186 -4.94 -8.76 -0.97
CA TYR A 186 -4.72 -10.19 -0.84
C TYR A 186 -5.86 -10.93 -1.52
N PHE A 187 -5.49 -11.96 -2.29
CA PHE A 187 -6.40 -12.98 -2.85
C PHE A 187 -7.22 -12.63 -4.10
N PHE A 188 -6.79 -11.71 -4.96
CA PHE A 188 -7.30 -11.73 -6.32
C PHE A 188 -6.48 -12.65 -7.24
N LYS A 189 -6.97 -13.87 -7.47
CA LYS A 189 -6.75 -14.52 -8.78
C LYS A 189 -7.44 -13.61 -9.80
N GLU A 190 -6.78 -13.24 -10.91
CA GLU A 190 -7.35 -12.33 -11.92
C GLU A 190 -8.78 -12.74 -12.38
N ASP A 191 -9.13 -14.01 -12.24
CA ASP A 191 -10.44 -14.56 -12.58
C ASP A 191 -11.47 -14.66 -11.44
N TYR A 192 -11.14 -14.35 -10.17
CA TYR A 192 -12.09 -14.47 -9.05
C TYR A 192 -13.38 -13.66 -9.32
N LYS A 193 -13.26 -12.48 -9.95
CA LYS A 193 -14.42 -11.66 -10.38
C LYS A 193 -15.39 -12.41 -11.31
N LYS A 194 -14.89 -13.28 -12.18
CA LYS A 194 -15.73 -14.04 -13.13
C LYS A 194 -16.45 -15.19 -12.45
N TYR A 195 -15.94 -15.66 -11.33
CA TYR A 195 -16.36 -16.90 -10.67
C TYR A 195 -16.71 -16.70 -9.19
N MET A 196 -16.89 -15.44 -8.76
CA MET A 196 -17.28 -15.11 -7.38
C MET A 196 -18.62 -15.77 -7.08
N GLN A 197 -18.70 -16.43 -5.94
CA GLN A 197 -19.94 -16.90 -5.35
C GLN A 197 -20.10 -16.38 -3.93
N ALA A 198 -21.24 -15.76 -3.67
CA ALA A 198 -21.71 -15.51 -2.31
C ALA A 198 -22.48 -16.74 -1.81
N SER A 199 -21.76 -17.84 -1.55
CA SER A 199 -22.34 -19.10 -1.03
C SER A 199 -23.17 -18.85 0.23
N GLN A 200 -22.70 -17.92 1.08
CA GLN A 200 -23.46 -17.31 2.17
C GLN A 200 -23.09 -15.84 2.27
N HIS A 201 -24.02 -14.99 2.71
CA HIS A 201 -23.74 -13.58 2.92
C HIS A 201 -24.67 -12.96 3.97
N ILE A 202 -24.22 -11.84 4.54
CA ILE A 202 -25.03 -10.92 5.33
C ILE A 202 -24.79 -9.50 4.81
N ILE A 203 -25.89 -8.76 4.64
CA ILE A 203 -25.85 -7.33 4.39
C ILE A 203 -26.14 -6.62 5.71
N LEU A 204 -25.26 -5.69 6.06
CA LEU A 204 -25.27 -4.89 7.28
C LEU A 204 -25.54 -3.44 6.87
N ASN A 205 -26.81 -3.04 6.93
CA ASN A 205 -27.24 -1.69 6.59
C ASN A 205 -27.20 -0.81 7.84
N GLU A 206 -26.05 -0.17 8.08
CA GLU A 206 -25.84 0.70 9.23
C GLU A 206 -24.88 1.84 8.92
N GLU A 207 -25.35 3.09 9.08
CA GLU A 207 -24.57 4.29 8.75
C GLU A 207 -23.27 4.42 9.55
N LYS A 208 -23.21 3.83 10.75
CA LYS A 208 -22.04 3.92 11.64
C LYS A 208 -21.10 2.72 11.53
N LEU A 209 -21.39 1.80 10.62
CA LEU A 209 -20.53 0.67 10.32
C LEU A 209 -19.56 1.04 9.20
N SER A 210 -18.29 0.73 9.39
CA SER A 210 -17.24 1.00 8.43
C SER A 210 -16.31 -0.19 8.29
N LEU A 211 -15.78 -0.37 7.08
CA LEU A 211 -14.66 -1.27 6.85
C LEU A 211 -13.39 -0.58 7.36
N ALA A 212 -12.66 -1.25 8.25
CA ALA A 212 -11.48 -0.66 8.87
C ALA A 212 -10.36 -0.51 7.83
N SER A 213 -9.73 0.68 7.83
CA SER A 213 -8.54 0.91 7.02
C SER A 213 -7.38 0.13 7.61
N CYS A 214 -6.90 -0.86 6.86
CA CYS A 214 -5.69 -1.57 7.24
C CYS A 214 -4.50 -0.68 6.85
N GLY A 215 -3.75 -0.19 7.84
CA GLY A 215 -2.59 0.69 7.60
C GLY A 215 -1.67 0.15 6.50
N SER A 216 -1.27 1.02 5.57
CA SER A 216 -0.50 0.73 4.34
C SER A 216 -1.11 -0.28 3.36
N LEU A 217 -2.44 -0.38 3.30
CA LEU A 217 -3.11 -1.06 2.19
C LEU A 217 -3.93 -0.05 1.40
N ASP A 218 -3.39 0.28 0.23
CA ASP A 218 -4.05 1.03 -0.81
C ASP A 218 -5.44 0.44 -1.07
N VAL A 219 -6.47 1.25 -0.90
CA VAL A 219 -7.84 0.96 -1.28
C VAL A 219 -7.93 1.04 -2.80
N GLU A 220 -8.10 -0.09 -3.50
CA GLU A 220 -8.51 -0.05 -4.91
C GLU A 220 -10.03 0.03 -5.01
N THR A 221 -10.50 1.17 -5.51
CA THR A 221 -11.88 1.47 -5.92
C THR A 221 -12.22 0.66 -7.20
N TYR A 222 -12.33 -0.66 -7.12
CA TYR A 222 -12.50 -1.51 -8.32
C TYR A 222 -13.72 -2.44 -8.33
N LEU A 223 -14.72 -2.14 -7.51
CA LEU A 223 -16.01 -2.82 -7.53
C LEU A 223 -17.20 -1.86 -7.58
N HIS A 224 -17.06 -0.77 -8.32
CA HIS A 224 -18.14 0.20 -8.55
C HIS A 224 -19.45 -0.47 -8.98
N LYS A 225 -19.41 -1.64 -9.64
CA LYS A 225 -20.60 -2.39 -10.05
C LYS A 225 -21.34 -3.11 -8.90
N ILE A 226 -20.62 -3.73 -7.95
CA ILE A 226 -21.24 -4.35 -6.76
C ILE A 226 -21.59 -3.26 -5.74
N GLU A 227 -20.78 -2.22 -5.59
CA GLU A 227 -21.08 -1.04 -4.74
C GLU A 227 -22.36 -0.32 -5.20
N LEU A 228 -22.56 -0.14 -6.51
CA LEU A 228 -23.80 0.44 -7.07
C LEU A 228 -25.04 -0.43 -6.78
N GLU A 229 -24.88 -1.75 -6.65
CA GLU A 229 -25.96 -2.68 -6.31
C GLU A 229 -26.19 -2.76 -4.79
N LEU A 230 -25.17 -2.53 -3.97
CA LEU A 230 -25.24 -2.56 -2.50
C LEU A 230 -25.62 -1.20 -1.87
N ASN A 231 -25.72 -0.11 -2.65
CA ASN A 231 -26.15 1.21 -2.16
C ASN A 231 -25.41 1.69 -0.89
N ASN A 232 -24.09 1.51 -0.84
CA ASN A 232 -23.19 1.77 0.32
C ASN A 232 -23.34 0.82 1.52
N ASP A 233 -24.17 -0.21 1.44
CA ASP A 233 -24.28 -1.19 2.51
C ASP A 233 -22.97 -1.99 2.67
N VAL A 234 -22.72 -2.43 3.89
CA VAL A 234 -21.61 -3.33 4.18
C VAL A 234 -22.07 -4.76 3.95
N MET A 235 -21.33 -5.55 3.17
CA MET A 235 -21.62 -6.97 3.00
C MET A 235 -20.43 -7.82 3.44
N ILE A 236 -20.74 -8.91 4.12
CA ILE A 236 -19.79 -9.99 4.40
C ILE A 236 -20.28 -11.22 3.65
N TRP A 237 -19.40 -11.91 2.91
CA TRP A 237 -19.77 -13.13 2.19
C TRP A 237 -18.70 -14.22 2.31
N ARG A 238 -19.14 -15.48 2.33
CA ARG A 238 -18.28 -16.66 2.16
C ARG A 238 -18.42 -17.18 0.74
N ASP A 239 -17.28 -17.48 0.13
CA ASP A 239 -17.18 -18.14 -1.17
C ASP A 239 -16.55 -19.53 -0.98
N ASP A 240 -17.40 -20.55 -0.97
CA ASP A 240 -16.98 -21.94 -0.75
C ASP A 240 -16.20 -22.52 -1.94
N VAL A 241 -16.43 -22.01 -3.16
CA VAL A 241 -15.80 -22.50 -4.39
C VAL A 241 -14.35 -22.04 -4.45
N ASN A 242 -14.11 -20.77 -4.11
CA ASN A 242 -12.79 -20.15 -4.15
C ASN A 242 -12.05 -20.25 -2.81
N ALA A 243 -12.67 -20.84 -1.78
CA ALA A 243 -12.14 -20.96 -0.43
C ALA A 243 -11.69 -19.61 0.13
N CYS A 244 -12.57 -18.61 0.07
CA CYS A 244 -12.30 -17.29 0.62
C CYS A 244 -13.50 -16.68 1.33
N ILE A 245 -13.23 -15.65 2.12
CA ILE A 245 -14.23 -14.80 2.75
C ILE A 245 -13.96 -13.36 2.36
N GLY A 246 -15.02 -12.61 2.10
CA GLY A 246 -14.91 -11.22 1.70
C GLY A 246 -15.77 -10.29 2.53
N PHE A 247 -15.33 -9.04 2.57
CA PHE A 247 -15.94 -7.91 3.25
C PHE A 247 -15.91 -6.73 2.28
N ILE A 248 -17.05 -6.10 2.04
CA ILE A 248 -17.16 -4.91 1.20
C ILE A 248 -17.95 -3.86 1.94
N GLY A 249 -17.58 -2.59 1.78
CA GLY A 249 -18.28 -1.47 2.39
C GLY A 249 -17.69 -0.14 1.98
N GLN A 250 -18.56 0.86 1.82
CA GLN A 250 -18.19 2.20 1.32
C GLN A 250 -17.48 2.09 -0.04
N ASN A 251 -16.14 2.14 -0.04
CA ASN A 251 -15.27 2.08 -1.22
C ASN A 251 -14.14 1.04 -1.07
N GLN A 252 -14.27 0.13 -0.11
CA GLN A 252 -13.23 -0.81 0.27
C GLN A 252 -13.72 -2.24 0.14
N ILE A 253 -12.79 -3.12 -0.22
CA ILE A 253 -13.01 -4.56 -0.24
C ILE A 253 -11.82 -5.29 0.37
N HIS A 254 -12.09 -6.18 1.31
CA HIS A 254 -11.13 -7.14 1.85
C HIS A 254 -11.57 -8.53 1.44
N ILE A 255 -10.70 -9.30 0.79
CA ILE A 255 -10.92 -10.72 0.52
C ILE A 255 -9.77 -11.47 1.17
N LEU A 256 -10.08 -12.57 1.86
CA LEU A 256 -9.13 -13.35 2.65
C LEU A 256 -9.25 -14.83 2.29
N ASP A 257 -8.12 -15.53 2.12
CA ASP A 257 -8.10 -16.99 2.00
C ASP A 257 -8.56 -17.62 3.30
N TRP A 258 -9.52 -18.51 3.16
CA TRP A 258 -10.16 -19.23 4.23
C TRP A 258 -9.20 -20.06 5.08
N ASN A 259 -8.17 -20.60 4.45
CA ASN A 259 -7.20 -21.49 5.07
C ASN A 259 -6.16 -20.74 5.88
N GLU A 260 -5.96 -19.45 5.61
CA GLU A 260 -5.05 -18.61 6.39
C GLU A 260 -5.68 -18.07 7.67
N ILE A 261 -7.00 -18.19 7.82
CA ILE A 261 -7.72 -17.67 8.99
C ILE A 261 -7.76 -18.73 10.09
N SER A 262 -7.22 -18.37 11.25
CA SER A 262 -7.35 -19.18 12.47
C SER A 262 -8.73 -19.01 13.07
N PHE A 263 -9.07 -17.79 13.47
CA PHE A 263 -10.31 -17.46 14.15
C PHE A 263 -10.64 -15.97 13.98
N PHE A 264 -11.87 -15.58 14.31
CA PHE A 264 -12.30 -14.19 14.39
C PHE A 264 -12.45 -13.77 15.85
N SER A 265 -12.36 -12.49 16.12
CA SER A 265 -12.69 -11.98 17.46
C SER A 265 -13.52 -10.72 17.39
N ILE A 266 -14.46 -10.60 18.31
CA ILE A 266 -15.20 -9.36 18.55
C ILE A 266 -14.62 -8.68 19.79
N THR A 267 -14.46 -7.37 19.74
CA THR A 267 -14.02 -6.55 20.86
C THR A 267 -14.95 -5.35 20.98
N ASN A 268 -15.55 -5.19 22.16
CA ASN A 268 -16.38 -4.04 22.48
C ASN A 268 -15.60 -3.08 23.39
N ILE A 269 -15.58 -1.81 23.02
CA ILE A 269 -14.89 -0.73 23.74
C ILE A 269 -15.97 0.25 24.18
N ASP A 270 -16.11 0.43 25.50
CA ASP A 270 -17.07 1.35 26.14
C ASP A 270 -16.39 2.03 27.34
N ASP A 271 -15.30 2.75 27.06
CA ASP A 271 -14.45 3.33 28.11
C ASP A 271 -14.67 4.85 28.31
N GLY A 272 -15.52 5.46 27.48
CA GLY A 272 -15.81 6.89 27.47
C GLY A 272 -14.61 7.82 27.19
N ARG A 273 -13.40 7.27 26.96
CA ARG A 273 -12.14 7.98 26.77
C ARG A 273 -11.55 7.76 25.38
N ILE A 274 -11.45 6.52 24.95
CA ILE A 274 -11.00 6.08 23.63
C ILE A 274 -12.18 6.11 22.65
N GLY A 275 -13.38 5.73 23.11
CA GLY A 275 -14.64 5.88 22.38
C GLY A 275 -15.56 4.67 22.53
N TYR A 276 -16.64 4.66 21.74
CA TYR A 276 -17.71 3.65 21.83
C TYR A 276 -17.70 2.81 20.56
N TYR A 277 -17.05 1.64 20.57
CA TYR A 277 -16.86 0.85 19.34
C TYR A 277 -17.14 -0.64 19.54
N SER A 278 -17.65 -1.28 18.49
CA SER A 278 -17.61 -2.73 18.33
C SER A 278 -16.70 -3.03 17.15
N GLU A 279 -15.70 -3.90 17.34
CA GLU A 279 -14.74 -4.25 16.30
C GLU A 279 -14.76 -5.75 16.01
N LEU A 280 -14.91 -6.10 14.74
CA LEU A 280 -14.68 -7.45 14.24
C LEU A 280 -13.25 -7.55 13.70
N LYS A 281 -12.47 -8.48 14.25
CA LYS A 281 -11.06 -8.71 13.88
C LYS A 281 -10.85 -10.12 13.38
N VAL A 282 -9.85 -10.30 12.52
CA VAL A 282 -9.38 -11.61 12.05
C VAL A 282 -7.99 -11.91 12.59
N HIS A 283 -7.79 -13.17 12.99
CA HIS A 283 -6.52 -13.72 13.44
C HIS A 283 -6.07 -14.78 12.44
N PHE A 284 -4.85 -14.64 11.94
CA PHE A 284 -4.30 -15.52 10.92
C PHE A 284 -3.54 -16.70 11.53
N SER A 285 -3.39 -17.79 10.78
CA SER A 285 -2.65 -19.00 11.18
C SER A 285 -1.13 -18.84 11.10
N ILE A 286 -0.67 -17.77 10.46
CA ILE A 286 0.74 -17.40 10.40
C ILE A 286 1.18 -16.84 11.77
N LYS A 287 2.23 -17.43 12.34
CA LYS A 287 2.82 -16.96 13.61
C LYS A 287 3.32 -15.51 13.47
N ASN A 288 3.09 -14.71 14.52
CA ASN A 288 3.53 -13.31 14.66
C ASN A 288 2.83 -12.28 13.75
N ARG A 289 1.65 -12.59 13.21
CA ARG A 289 0.82 -11.59 12.53
C ARG A 289 -0.15 -10.97 13.53
N ASP A 290 -0.12 -9.64 13.65
CA ASP A 290 -1.07 -8.91 14.49
C ASP A 290 -2.51 -9.10 13.97
N PRO A 291 -3.51 -9.12 14.88
CA PRO A 291 -4.91 -9.18 14.49
C PRO A 291 -5.28 -7.99 13.62
N MET A 292 -6.01 -8.25 12.54
CA MET A 292 -6.44 -7.20 11.61
C MET A 292 -7.89 -6.83 11.91
N CYS A 293 -8.15 -5.54 12.13
CA CYS A 293 -9.53 -5.04 12.20
C CYS A 293 -10.14 -5.09 10.80
N LEU A 294 -11.32 -5.69 10.69
CA LEU A 294 -12.06 -5.83 9.45
C LEU A 294 -13.19 -4.82 9.40
N LEU A 295 -14.02 -4.80 10.44
CA LEU A 295 -15.16 -3.90 10.55
C LEU A 295 -15.13 -3.21 11.90
N SER A 296 -15.49 -1.94 11.90
CA SER A 296 -15.67 -1.13 13.10
C SER A 296 -17.02 -0.44 13.04
N TYR A 297 -17.83 -0.66 14.08
CA TYR A 297 -19.08 0.05 14.31
C TYR A 297 -18.86 1.10 15.40
N SER A 298 -19.19 2.35 15.10
CA SER A 298 -19.15 3.45 16.07
C SER A 298 -20.51 3.58 16.77
N GLY A 299 -20.57 3.24 18.04
CA GLY A 299 -21.80 3.17 18.83
C GLY A 299 -22.09 4.42 19.65
N SER A 300 -22.72 4.19 20.79
CA SER A 300 -23.02 5.18 21.84
C SER A 300 -22.85 4.47 23.19
N PRO A 301 -22.71 5.20 24.31
CA PRO A 301 -22.54 4.57 25.62
C PRO A 301 -23.60 3.49 25.87
N GLY A 302 -23.17 2.29 26.28
CA GLY A 302 -24.06 1.14 26.51
C GLY A 302 -24.70 0.52 25.26
N LYS A 303 -24.23 0.88 24.05
CA LYS A 303 -24.73 0.37 22.75
C LYS A 303 -23.58 0.06 21.79
N VAL A 304 -22.64 -0.77 22.23
CA VAL A 304 -21.43 -1.15 21.47
C VAL A 304 -21.33 -2.66 21.20
N ASP A 305 -22.42 -3.39 21.39
CA ASP A 305 -22.59 -4.84 21.19
C ASP A 305 -23.09 -5.19 19.77
N PHE A 306 -22.79 -4.34 18.79
CA PHE A 306 -23.34 -4.41 17.44
C PHE A 306 -23.16 -5.77 16.73
N PHE A 307 -21.99 -6.39 16.90
CA PHE A 307 -21.71 -7.71 16.31
C PHE A 307 -22.25 -8.87 17.15
N ASP A 308 -22.52 -8.64 18.43
CA ASP A 308 -23.04 -9.66 19.34
C ASP A 308 -24.47 -10.01 18.98
N ASP A 309 -25.27 -9.01 18.63
CA ASP A 309 -26.63 -9.18 18.09
C ASP A 309 -26.67 -9.99 16.78
N LYS A 310 -25.51 -10.17 16.13
CA LYS A 310 -25.37 -10.85 14.84
C LYS A 310 -24.57 -12.14 14.94
N MET A 311 -24.20 -12.55 16.15
CA MET A 311 -23.30 -13.68 16.39
C MET A 311 -23.77 -14.96 15.71
N ASP A 312 -25.07 -15.30 15.79
CA ASP A 312 -25.61 -16.51 15.18
C ASP A 312 -25.44 -16.53 13.65
N ILE A 313 -25.60 -15.37 12.99
CA ILE A 313 -25.43 -15.25 11.56
C ILE A 313 -23.94 -15.27 11.20
N LEU A 314 -23.11 -14.56 11.98
CA LEU A 314 -21.66 -14.52 11.79
C LEU A 314 -21.04 -15.90 11.97
N VAL A 315 -21.42 -16.68 12.98
CA VAL A 315 -20.96 -18.07 13.18
C VAL A 315 -21.36 -18.94 11.99
N ASN A 316 -22.55 -18.73 11.43
CA ASN A 316 -23.00 -19.48 10.27
C ASN A 316 -22.21 -19.16 9.01
N ILE A 317 -21.95 -17.88 8.74
CA ILE A 317 -21.13 -17.45 7.60
C ILE A 317 -19.69 -17.88 7.82
N PHE A 318 -19.13 -17.64 9.00
CA PHE A 318 -17.72 -17.86 9.28
C PHE A 318 -17.35 -19.31 9.53
N LYS A 319 -18.22 -20.23 9.96
CA LYS A 319 -17.83 -21.67 10.18
C LYS A 319 -16.44 -21.87 10.84
N LYS A 320 -16.02 -20.93 11.67
CA LYS A 320 -14.72 -20.75 12.32
C LYS A 320 -15.03 -20.18 13.69
N GLU A 321 -14.13 -20.41 14.63
CA GLU A 321 -14.30 -19.89 15.98
C GLU A 321 -14.39 -18.36 15.96
N ILE A 322 -15.33 -17.82 16.76
CA ILE A 322 -15.43 -16.39 17.04
C ILE A 322 -15.22 -16.21 18.54
N CYS A 323 -14.10 -15.62 18.94
CA CYS A 323 -13.81 -15.32 20.33
C CYS A 323 -14.41 -13.97 20.72
N HIS A 324 -15.25 -13.95 21.75
CA HIS A 324 -15.74 -12.71 22.34
C HIS A 324 -14.79 -12.23 23.43
N LYS A 325 -14.14 -11.09 23.20
CA LYS A 325 -13.45 -10.36 24.27
C LYS A 325 -14.44 -9.29 24.73
N GLY A 326 -15.02 -9.49 25.91
CA GLY A 326 -16.00 -8.57 26.50
C GLY A 326 -15.47 -7.14 26.66
N TYR A 327 -16.24 -6.29 27.34
CA TYR A 327 -15.93 -4.86 27.46
C TYR A 327 -14.51 -4.60 27.95
N LEU A 328 -13.73 -3.91 27.12
CA LEU A 328 -12.52 -3.22 27.57
C LEU A 328 -12.97 -1.86 28.13
N THR A 329 -12.86 -1.72 29.45
CA THR A 329 -13.16 -0.50 30.23
C THR A 329 -11.91 0.31 30.53
#